data_AF-A0A1Q3PHN8-F1
#
_entry.id   AF-A0A1Q3PHN8-F1
#
_cell.length_a   1.000
_cell.length_b   1.000
_cell.length_c   1.000
_cell.angle_alpha   90.00
_cell.angle_beta   90.00
_cell.angle_gamma   90.00
#
_symmetry.space_group_name_H-M   'P 1'
#
loop_
_entity.id
_entity.type
_entity.pdbx_description
1 polymer ?
#
loop_
_entity_poly.entity_id
_entity_poly.type
_entity_poly.pdbx_seq_one_letter_code
_entity_poly.pdbx_strand_id
1 'polypeptide(L)'
;MKKEQIIKALYDADTEASIQEANDAWLACYQASPESDQRYLLEEYHRFGDHITKKGEESDLKMKEIMAEFEARKLAESQHS
;
A
#
# COMPACT_ATOMS: atom_id res chain seq x y z
N MET A 1 14.53 -16.36 -5.84
CA MET A 1 14.68 -14.90 -5.68
C MET A 1 15.47 -14.63 -4.41
N LYS A 2 16.24 -13.53 -4.36
CA LYS A 2 16.82 -13.06 -3.09
C LYS A 2 15.70 -12.41 -2.26
N LYS A 3 15.70 -12.58 -0.93
CA LYS A 3 14.70 -12.01 0.00
C LYS A 3 14.40 -10.52 -0.23
N GLU A 4 15.42 -9.72 -0.54
CA GLU A 4 15.29 -8.30 -0.91
C GLU A 4 14.40 -8.06 -2.14
N GLN A 5 14.45 -8.96 -3.13
CA GLN A 5 13.64 -8.84 -4.34
C GLN A 5 12.16 -9.14 -4.04
N ILE A 6 11.90 -10.02 -3.08
CA ILE A 6 10.55 -10.37 -2.64
C ILE A 6 9.95 -9.20 -1.86
N ILE A 7 10.72 -8.60 -0.96
CA ILE A 7 10.31 -7.38 -0.26
C ILE A 7 10.02 -6.27 -1.26
N LYS A 8 10.92 -6.01 -2.22
CA LYS A 8 10.69 -5.02 -3.28
C LYS A 8 9.42 -5.30 -4.08
N ALA A 9 9.13 -6.57 -4.41
CA ALA A 9 7.92 -6.95 -5.11
C ALA A 9 6.63 -6.59 -4.34
N LEU A 10 6.64 -6.68 -3.01
CA LEU A 10 5.51 -6.22 -2.18
C LEU A 10 5.25 -4.72 -2.37
N TYR A 11 6.29 -3.89 -2.38
CA TYR A 11 6.16 -2.44 -2.55
C TYR A 11 5.80 -2.01 -3.97
N ASP A 12 6.21 -2.78 -4.98
CA ASP A 12 5.96 -2.48 -6.39
C ASP A 12 4.58 -2.97 -6.88
N ALA A 13 3.94 -3.90 -6.15
CA ALA A 13 2.66 -4.48 -6.53
C ALA A 13 1.53 -3.43 -6.53
N ASP A 14 0.84 -3.29 -7.66
CA ASP A 14 -0.19 -2.26 -7.91
C ASP A 14 -1.53 -2.81 -8.42
N THR A 15 -1.59 -4.12 -8.69
CA THR A 15 -2.81 -4.86 -9.04
C THR A 15 -3.09 -5.97 -8.04
N GLU A 16 -4.35 -6.36 -7.87
CA GLU A 16 -4.75 -7.47 -7.01
C GLU A 16 -3.96 -8.75 -7.30
N ALA A 17 -3.76 -9.08 -8.58
CA ALA A 17 -2.98 -10.24 -8.99
C ALA A 17 -1.50 -10.12 -8.58
N SER A 18 -0.86 -8.97 -8.80
CA SER A 18 0.53 -8.75 -8.40
C SER A 18 0.72 -8.74 -6.88
N ILE A 19 -0.27 -8.24 -6.13
CA ILE A 19 -0.26 -8.24 -4.66
C ILE A 19 -0.34 -9.67 -4.15
N GLN A 20 -1.26 -10.46 -4.70
CA GLN A 20 -1.40 -11.87 -4.33
C GLN A 20 -0.12 -12.66 -4.63
N GLU A 21 0.45 -12.49 -5.82
CA GLU A 21 1.70 -13.15 -6.22
C GLU A 21 2.87 -12.78 -5.30
N ALA A 22 3.05 -11.48 -5.00
CA ALA A 22 4.11 -11.01 -4.12
C ALA A 22 3.95 -11.53 -2.69
N ASN A 23 2.70 -11.60 -2.19
CA ASN A 23 2.40 -12.14 -0.87
C ASN A 23 2.66 -13.66 -0.79
N ASP A 24 2.24 -14.42 -1.81
CA ASP A 24 2.51 -15.85 -1.88
C ASP A 24 4.03 -16.14 -1.95
N ALA A 25 4.77 -15.34 -2.73
CA ALA A 25 6.22 -15.43 -2.80
C ALA A 25 6.89 -15.10 -1.47
N TRP A 26 6.38 -14.09 -0.74
CA TRP A 26 6.85 -13.76 0.61
C TRP A 26 6.60 -14.91 1.59
N LEU A 27 5.39 -15.47 1.61
CA LEU A 27 5.04 -16.56 2.52
C LEU A 27 5.91 -17.79 2.27
N ALA A 28 6.10 -18.17 1.01
CA ALA A 28 6.97 -19.28 0.64
C ALA A 28 8.43 -19.04 1.07
N CYS A 29 8.95 -17.82 0.90
CA CYS A 29 10.29 -17.48 1.34
C CYS A 29 10.44 -17.50 2.86
N TYR A 30 9.47 -16.97 3.59
CA TYR A 30 9.45 -16.98 5.05
C TYR A 30 9.49 -18.41 5.59
N GLN A 31 8.61 -19.29 5.08
CA GLN A 31 8.54 -20.69 5.51
C GLN A 31 9.82 -21.49 5.21
N ALA A 32 10.51 -21.16 4.11
CA ALA A 32 11.75 -21.82 3.72
C ALA A 32 13.01 -21.23 4.36
N SER A 33 12.91 -20.09 5.06
CA SER A 33 14.06 -19.37 5.61
C SER A 33 14.45 -19.85 7.01
N PRO A 34 15.74 -19.73 7.39
CA PRO A 34 16.17 -19.92 8.77
C PRO A 34 15.59 -18.83 9.70
N GLU A 35 15.55 -19.09 11.01
CA GLU A 35 14.91 -18.21 12.00
C GLU A 35 15.39 -16.75 11.95
N SER A 36 16.69 -16.53 11.74
CA SER A 36 17.26 -15.18 11.61
C SER A 36 16.67 -14.40 10.43
N ASP A 37 16.43 -15.09 9.32
CA ASP A 37 15.89 -14.51 8.10
C ASP A 37 14.37 -14.38 8.19
N GLN A 38 13.69 -15.28 8.89
CA GLN A 38 12.27 -15.16 9.21
C GLN A 38 11.99 -13.89 10.01
N ARG A 39 12.80 -13.60 11.04
CA ARG A 39 12.62 -12.39 11.85
C ARG A 39 12.77 -11.12 10.99
N TYR A 40 13.79 -11.09 10.14
CA TYR A 40 14.00 -9.99 9.20
C TYR A 40 12.81 -9.84 8.23
N LEU A 41 12.37 -10.93 7.60
CA LEU A 41 11.24 -10.93 6.66
C LEU A 41 9.93 -10.46 7.32
N LEU A 42 9.70 -10.85 8.58
CA LEU A 42 8.53 -10.44 9.35
C LEU A 42 8.56 -8.94 9.68
N GLU A 43 9.71 -8.41 10.12
CA GLU A 43 9.88 -6.97 10.36
C GLU A 43 9.63 -6.14 9.09
N GLU A 44 10.14 -6.58 7.94
CA GLU A 44 9.91 -5.90 6.67
C GLU A 44 8.45 -5.98 6.21
N TYR A 45 7.79 -7.11 6.45
CA TYR A 45 6.36 -7.25 6.15
C TYR A 45 5.50 -6.32 7.00
N HIS A 46 5.84 -6.12 8.28
CA HIS A 46 5.18 -5.13 9.12
C HIS A 46 5.40 -3.69 8.62
N ARG A 47 6.64 -3.32 8.25
CA ARG A 47 6.93 -2.01 7.66
C ARG A 47 6.15 -1.76 6.37
N PHE A 48 6.01 -2.78 5.54
CA PHE A 48 5.18 -2.71 4.35
C PHE A 48 3.71 -2.46 4.69
N GLY A 49 3.17 -3.16 5.70
CA GLY A 49 1.82 -2.91 6.22
C GLY A 49 1.62 -1.44 6.64
N ASP A 50 2.53 -0.91 7.45
CA ASP A 50 2.48 0.50 7.90
C ASP A 50 2.52 1.48 6.73
N HIS A 51 3.34 1.20 5.71
CA HIS A 51 3.43 2.01 4.50
C HIS A 51 2.13 2.03 3.70
N ILE A 52 1.47 0.88 3.54
CA ILE A 52 0.17 0.80 2.85
C ILE A 52 -0.91 1.54 3.65
N THR A 53 -0.95 1.38 4.97
CA THR A 53 -1.89 2.12 5.82
C THR A 53 -1.71 3.63 5.66
N LYS A 54 -0.48 4.12 5.76
CA LYS A 54 -0.18 5.55 5.60
C LYS A 54 -0.58 6.07 4.22
N LYS A 55 -0.29 5.33 3.14
CA LYS A 55 -0.76 5.68 1.80
C LYS A 55 -2.28 5.75 1.70
N GLY A 56 -2.98 4.84 2.38
CA GLY A 56 -4.45 4.84 2.49
C GLY A 56 -4.97 6.11 3.15
N GLU A 57 -4.38 6.50 4.28
CA GLU A 57 -4.70 7.75 4.99
C GLU A 57 -4.45 8.99 4.13
N GLU A 58 -3.31 9.06 3.43
CA GLU A 58 -2.99 10.15 2.51
C GLU A 58 -3.98 10.23 1.33
N SER A 59 -4.42 9.08 0.82
CA SER A 59 -5.42 9.01 -0.26
C SER A 59 -6.79 9.49 0.19
N ASP A 60 -7.23 9.08 1.39
CA ASP A 60 -8.49 9.52 2.00
C ASP A 60 -8.52 11.04 2.22
N LEU A 61 -7.42 11.61 2.73
CA LEU A 61 -7.27 13.06 2.90
C LEU A 61 -7.40 13.81 1.57
N LYS A 62 -6.69 13.35 0.53
CA LYS A 62 -6.80 13.96 -0.81
C LYS A 62 -8.21 13.87 -1.39
N MET A 63 -8.90 12.75 -1.19
CA MET A 63 -10.28 12.61 -1.64
C MET A 63 -11.19 13.62 -0.95
N LYS A 64 -11.04 13.81 0.37
CA LYS A 64 -11.80 14.83 1.13
C LYS A 64 -11.55 16.24 0.60
N GLU A 65 -10.31 16.60 0.29
CA GLU A 65 -9.97 17.89 -0.31
C GLU A 65 -10.66 18.09 -1.67
N ILE A 66 -10.57 17.10 -2.56
CA ILE A 66 -11.20 17.16 -3.89
C ILE A 66 -12.72 17.30 -3.78
N MET A 67 -13.35 16.55 -2.87
CA MET A 67 -14.79 16.63 -2.64
C MET A 67 -15.21 18.01 -2.11
N ALA A 68 -14.45 18.57 -1.17
CA ALA A 68 -14.70 19.92 -0.64
C ALA A 68 -14.57 21.00 -1.73
N GLU A 69 -13.54 20.91 -2.59
CA GLU A 69 -13.39 21.83 -3.73
C GLU A 69 -14.53 21.71 -4.73
N PHE A 70 -14.97 20.49 -5.02
CA PHE A 70 -16.08 20.22 -5.92
C PHE A 70 -17.39 20.82 -5.39
N GLU A 71 -17.69 20.62 -4.11
CA GLU A 71 -18.87 21.19 -3.45
C GLU A 71 -18.83 22.73 -3.43
N ALA A 72 -17.67 23.32 -3.14
CA ALA A 72 -17.49 24.77 -3.15
C ALA A 72 -17.75 25.38 -4.54
N ARG A 73 -17.24 24.75 -5.61
CA ARG A 73 -17.51 25.20 -7.00
C ARG A 73 -18.98 25.13 -7.35
N LYS A 74 -19.65 24.01 -7.02
CA LYS A 74 -21.08 23.83 -7.27
C LYS A 74 -21.91 24.90 -6.54
N LEU A 75 -21.55 25.26 -5.31
CA LEU A 75 -22.22 26.31 -4.55
C LEU A 75 -22.04 27.68 -5.21
N ALA A 76 -20.83 28.02 -5.65
CA ALA A 76 -20.55 29.28 -6.35
C ALA A 76 -21.32 29.39 -7.68
N GLU A 77 -21.36 28.33 -8.47
CA GLU A 77 -22.13 28.28 -9.73
C GLU A 77 -23.64 28.47 -9.49
N SER A 78 -24.15 27.92 -8.40
CA SER A 78 -25.56 28.07 -8.00
C SER A 78 -25.90 29.48 -7.49
N GLN A 79 -24.92 30.24 -7.01
CA GLN A 79 -25.08 31.63 -6.56
C GLN A 79 -24.93 32.66 -7.69
N HIS A 80 -24.33 32.27 -8.81
CA HIS A 80 -24.17 33.10 -10.01
C HIS A 80 -25.20 32.79 -11.12
N SER A 81 -26.15 31.89 -10.85
CA SER A 81 -27.35 31.61 -11.67
C SER A 81 -28.57 32.35 -11.13
#